data_AF-A0A0C9VXP9-F1
#
_entry.id   AF-A0A0C9VXP9-F1
#
_cell.length_a   1.000
_cell.length_b   1.000
_cell.length_c   1.000
_cell.angle_alpha   90.00
_cell.angle_beta   90.00
_cell.angle_gamma   90.00
#
_symmetry.space_group_name_H-M   'P 1'
#
loop_
_entity.id
_entity.type
_entity.pdbx_description
1 polymer ?
#
loop_
_entity_poly.entity_id
_entity_poly.type
_entity_poly.pdbx_seq_one_letter_code
_entity_poly.pdbx_strand_id
1 'polypeptide(L)' 'LVPKLHLKAHKEACQLFYSLDLTPHCGRTDGGGCERVWQEMNQFANSTREMGHGSRQDAMDDHFGDWNIRKQHGM' A
#
# COMPACT_ATOMS: atom_id res chain seq x y z
N LEU A 1 -10.97 -3.39 12.36
CA LEU A 1 -10.91 -3.98 11.00
C LEU A 1 -9.50 -4.45 10.73
N VAL A 2 -9.34 -5.56 10.02
CA VAL A 2 -8.02 -6.13 9.72
C VAL A 2 -7.91 -6.37 8.21
N PRO A 3 -6.80 -6.01 7.54
CA PRO A 3 -6.58 -6.33 6.13
C PRO A 3 -6.78 -7.81 5.85
N LYS A 4 -7.32 -8.15 4.68
CA LYS A 4 -7.79 -9.53 4.38
C LYS A 4 -6.68 -10.57 4.47
N LEU A 5 -5.46 -10.22 4.06
CA LEU A 5 -4.31 -11.13 4.14
C LEU A 5 -3.97 -11.43 5.61
N HIS A 6 -3.86 -10.37 6.43
CA HIS A 6 -3.57 -10.49 7.87
C HIS A 6 -4.67 -11.22 8.62
N LEU A 7 -5.93 -10.97 8.29
CA LEU A 7 -7.09 -11.55 8.98
C LEU A 7 -7.06 -13.08 9.00
N LYS A 8 -6.53 -13.71 7.95
CA LYS A 8 -6.39 -15.18 7.87
C LYS A 8 -5.47 -15.77 8.95
N ALA A 9 -4.53 -14.98 9.48
CA ALA A 9 -3.64 -15.41 10.55
C ALA A 9 -4.27 -15.29 11.95
N HIS A 10 -5.48 -14.74 12.06
CA HIS A 10 -6.20 -14.65 13.33
C HIS A 10 -7.19 -15.80 13.52
N LYS A 11 -7.54 -16.05 14.79
CA LYS A 11 -8.60 -16.97 15.22
C LYS A 11 -9.95 -16.64 14.57
N GLU A 12 -10.81 -17.64 14.41
CA GLU A 12 -12.11 -17.53 13.71
C GLU A 12 -12.98 -16.37 14.20
N ALA A 13 -13.06 -16.14 15.51
CA ALA A 13 -13.82 -15.02 16.07
C ALA A 13 -13.36 -13.67 15.48
N CYS A 14 -12.06 -13.47 15.29
CA CYS A 14 -11.54 -12.25 14.68
C CYS A 14 -11.93 -12.15 13.21
N GLN A 15 -11.94 -13.27 12.47
CA GLN A 15 -12.34 -13.29 11.06
C GLN A 15 -13.80 -12.86 10.87
N LEU A 16 -14.67 -13.11 11.85
CA LEU A 16 -16.06 -12.65 11.82
C LEU A 16 -16.18 -11.17 12.22
N PHE A 17 -15.58 -10.78 13.35
CA PHE A 17 -15.77 -9.44 13.92
C PHE A 17 -14.97 -8.33 13.22
N TYR A 18 -13.87 -8.67 12.53
CA TYR A 18 -12.98 -7.68 11.93
C TYR A 18 -12.84 -7.79 10.41
N SER A 19 -13.68 -8.60 9.77
CA SER A 19 -13.72 -8.71 8.30
C SER A 19 -14.18 -7.43 7.64
N LEU A 20 -13.38 -6.97 6.69
CA LEU A 20 -13.74 -5.89 5.77
C LEU A 20 -14.96 -6.24 4.91
N ASP A 21 -15.19 -7.52 4.62
CA ASP A 21 -16.34 -7.98 3.83
C ASP A 21 -17.65 -7.96 4.62
N LEU A 22 -17.58 -8.05 5.95
CA LEU A 22 -18.74 -8.04 6.84
C LEU A 22 -18.99 -6.65 7.45
N THR A 23 -18.14 -5.67 7.15
CA THR A 23 -18.24 -4.33 7.73
C THR A 23 -18.95 -3.38 6.77
N PRO A 24 -20.08 -2.77 7.20
CA PRO A 24 -20.78 -1.79 6.39
C PRO A 24 -19.88 -0.61 6.00
N HIS A 25 -20.09 -0.11 4.78
CA HIS A 25 -19.47 1.12 4.27
C HIS A 25 -17.94 1.06 4.05
N CYS A 26 -17.30 -0.11 4.17
CA CYS A 26 -15.88 -0.26 3.83
C CYS A 26 -15.58 -0.29 2.32
N GLY A 27 -16.60 -0.46 1.47
CA GLY A 27 -16.41 -0.67 0.04
C GLY A 27 -15.68 -1.99 -0.26
N ARG A 28 -15.36 -2.21 -1.54
CA ARG A 28 -14.62 -3.42 -1.97
C ARG A 28 -13.12 -3.16 -1.95
N THR A 29 -12.50 -3.49 -0.82
CA THR A 29 -11.05 -3.34 -0.61
C THR A 29 -10.48 -4.54 0.15
N ASP A 30 -9.21 -4.86 -0.08
CA ASP A 30 -8.46 -5.85 0.70
C ASP A 30 -7.72 -5.25 1.90
N GLY A 31 -7.69 -3.91 2.02
CA GLY A 31 -6.97 -3.18 3.05
C GLY A 31 -5.44 -3.17 2.86
N GLY A 32 -4.92 -3.74 1.76
CA GLY A 32 -3.47 -3.87 1.50
C GLY A 32 -2.88 -2.78 0.61
N GLY A 33 -3.66 -1.73 0.30
CA GLY A 33 -3.22 -0.65 -0.60
C GLY A 33 -1.95 0.05 -0.13
N CYS A 34 -1.87 0.39 1.17
CA CYS A 34 -0.70 1.03 1.77
C CYS A 34 0.56 0.14 1.71
N GLU A 35 0.40 -1.16 1.97
CA GLU A 35 1.51 -2.11 1.98
C GLU A 35 2.10 -2.33 0.59
N ARG A 36 1.25 -2.37 -0.45
CA ARG A 36 1.71 -2.43 -1.85
C ARG A 36 2.55 -1.21 -2.24
N VAL A 37 2.05 -0.03 -1.89
CA VAL A 37 2.78 1.23 -2.10
C VAL A 37 4.15 1.12 -1.43
N TRP A 38 4.19 0.82 -0.13
CA TRP A 38 5.44 0.63 0.63
C TRP A 38 6.42 -0.38 0.00
N GLN A 39 5.93 -1.55 -0.41
CA GLN A 39 6.76 -2.58 -1.04
C GLN A 39 7.40 -2.09 -2.34
N GLU A 40 6.66 -1.34 -3.15
CA GLU A 40 7.15 -0.77 -4.41
C GLU A 40 8.21 0.31 -4.16
N MET A 41 8.01 1.15 -3.14
CA MET A 41 9.01 2.16 -2.78
C MET A 41 10.31 1.59 -2.22
N ASN A 42 10.24 0.47 -1.50
CA ASN A 42 11.44 -0.19 -1.01
C ASN A 42 12.36 -0.67 -2.15
N GLN A 43 11.82 -0.98 -3.33
CA GLN A 43 12.63 -1.45 -4.46
C GLN A 43 13.58 -0.37 -4.98
N PHE A 44 13.19 0.91 -4.92
CA PHE A 44 14.03 2.03 -5.35
C PHE A 44 14.75 2.74 -4.19
N ALA A 45 14.45 2.41 -2.93
CA ALA A 45 15.07 3.07 -1.78
C ALA A 45 16.61 3.03 -1.85
N ASN A 46 17.20 1.94 -2.32
CA ASN A 46 18.66 1.82 -2.46
C ASN A 46 19.24 2.64 -3.63
N SER A 47 18.50 2.85 -4.72
CA SER A 47 18.98 3.63 -5.87
C SER A 47 19.08 5.12 -5.54
N THR A 48 18.33 5.59 -4.56
CA THR A 48 18.32 7.00 -4.13
C THR A 48 19.24 7.29 -2.94
N ARG A 49 19.96 6.28 -2.42
CA ARG A 49 20.71 6.39 -1.16
C ARG A 49 21.90 7.35 -1.23
N GLU A 50 22.61 7.35 -2.35
CA GLU A 50 23.80 8.19 -2.57
C GLU A 50 23.46 9.53 -3.27
N MET A 51 22.18 9.77 -3.58
CA MET A 51 21.74 11.01 -4.20
C MET A 51 21.80 12.16 -3.18
N GLY A 52 22.12 13.37 -3.65
CA GLY A 52 22.03 14.59 -2.84
C GLY A 52 20.58 14.88 -2.43
N HIS A 53 20.38 15.70 -1.39
CA HIS A 53 19.05 15.94 -0.80
C HIS A 53 17.98 16.35 -1.82
N GLY A 54 18.28 17.31 -2.70
CA GLY A 54 17.34 17.77 -3.73
C GLY A 54 17.03 16.70 -4.75
N SER A 55 18.05 16.10 -5.37
CA SER A 55 17.86 15.07 -6.38
C SER A 55 17.18 13.81 -5.83
N ARG A 56 17.43 13.47 -4.55
CA ARG A 56 16.72 12.41 -3.86
C ARG A 56 15.24 12.72 -3.69
N GLN A 57 14.89 13.96 -3.35
CA GLN A 57 13.49 14.37 -3.21
C GLN A 57 12.76 14.34 -4.55
N ASP A 58 13.36 14.92 -5.60
CA ASP A 58 12.80 14.93 -6.95
C ASP A 58 12.55 13.50 -7.46
N ALA A 59 13.52 12.59 -7.28
CA ALA A 59 13.38 11.18 -7.66
C ALA A 59 12.26 10.47 -6.88
N MET A 60 12.09 10.76 -5.59
CA MET A 60 10.97 10.21 -4.80
C MET A 60 9.63 10.72 -5.33
N ASP A 61 9.51 12.04 -5.55
CA ASP A 61 8.27 12.66 -6.02
C ASP A 61 7.86 12.14 -7.41
N ASP A 62 8.81 11.93 -8.33
CA ASP A 62 8.56 11.31 -9.63
C ASP A 62 8.00 9.88 -9.49
N HIS A 63 8.59 9.06 -8.62
CA HIS A 63 8.12 7.69 -8.39
C HIS A 63 6.72 7.65 -7.75
N PHE A 64 6.44 8.54 -6.79
CA PHE A 64 5.12 8.67 -6.19
C PHE A 64 4.09 9.19 -7.20
N GLY A 65 4.49 10.12 -8.06
CA GLY A 65 3.69 10.64 -9.16
C GLY A 65 3.27 9.53 -10.12
N ASP A 66 4.23 8.76 -10.61
CA ASP A 66 3.99 7.62 -11.50
C ASP A 66 3.10 6.55 -10.85
N TRP A 67 3.33 6.22 -9.56
CA TRP A 67 2.44 5.32 -8.82
C TRP A 67 0.99 5.80 -8.80
N ASN A 68 0.76 7.10 -8.60
CA ASN A 68 -0.58 7.68 -8.62
C ASN A 68 -1.21 7.63 -10.01
N ILE A 69 -0.44 7.92 -11.06
CA ILE A 69 -0.89 7.85 -12.46
C ILE A 69 -1.32 6.41 -12.80
N ARG A 70 -0.49 5.42 -12.50
CA ARG A 70 -0.83 3.99 -12.72
C ARG A 70 -2.10 3.59 -12.00
N LYS A 71 -2.26 4.01 -10.74
CA LYS A 71 -3.48 3.75 -9.97
C LYS A 71 -4.72 4.42 -10.55
N GLN A 72 -4.59 5.65 -11.03
CA GLN A 72 -5.70 6.45 -11.55
C GLN A 72 -6.15 5.96 -12.93
N HIS A 73 -5.21 5.51 -13.75
CA HIS A 73 -5.45 5.12 -15.14
C HIS A 73 -5.52 3.60 -15.36
N GLY A 74 -5.29 2.79 -14.32
CA GLY A 74 -5.33 1.33 -14.39
C GLY A 74 -4.20 0.72 -15.23
N MET A 75 -3.02 1.36 -15.21
CA MET A 75 -1.80 0.87 -15.88
C MET A 75 -1.02 -0.09 -15.01
#